data_AF-Q2V108-F1
#
_entry.id   AF-Q2V108-F1
#
_cell.length_a   1.000
_cell.length_b   1.000
_cell.length_c   1.000
_cell.angle_alpha   90.00
_cell.angle_beta   90.00
_cell.angle_gamma   90.00
#
_symmetry.space_group_name_H-M   'P 1'
#
loop_
_entity.id
_entity.type
_entity.pdbx_description
1 polymer ?
#
loop_
_entity_poly.entity_id
_entity_poly.type
_entity_poly.pdbx_seq_one_letter_code
_entity_poly.pdbx_strand_id
1 'polypeptide(L)'
;SQLSVQYVDGLRGPLVVYDPEDPLAHLYDIDNENTIWQVGDWWHNSSVALLAGYVATGVVPVSDSGTFNGLGRFQGGPEVPFFVQNVEAGKRYRFRIINQSARNVFTMSVDGHDLTIIETDGTPTTPMTVNEIQMLAGQRYSVVLDANQPVANYWINAPFVGGNPAVNPNQNATLTRAILRYAGAPIADPLTPMTLGPPNANALLEANLRPLVAEAAPTPNVNITLNLVVTAGKAQWNVNNVSYLPPEVPTLVKVLDGANSAADFNITENTFIIPKNSVIQIDFPPNDDDEA
;
A
#
# COMPACT_ATOMS: atom_id res chain seq x y z
N SER A 1 3.92 13.60 0.33
CA SER A 1 4.67 14.51 1.21
C SER A 1 5.42 13.68 2.23
N GLN A 2 6.58 14.15 2.70
CA GLN A 2 7.32 13.52 3.80
C GLN A 2 7.50 14.51 4.98
N LEU A 3 6.62 15.51 5.06
CA LEU A 3 6.55 16.44 6.20
C LEU A 3 5.39 16.05 7.12
N SER A 4 5.71 15.54 8.31
CA SER A 4 4.71 15.12 9.30
C SER A 4 3.63 14.21 8.67
N VAL A 5 2.36 14.48 8.92
CA VAL A 5 1.20 13.75 8.40
C VAL A 5 0.58 14.40 7.15
N GLN A 6 1.27 15.34 6.49
CA GLN A 6 0.67 16.12 5.40
C GLN A 6 0.22 15.29 4.19
N TYR A 7 0.85 14.15 3.90
CA TYR A 7 0.42 13.33 2.76
C TYR A 7 -0.97 12.72 2.96
N VAL A 8 -1.41 12.58 4.21
CA VAL A 8 -2.73 12.10 4.59
C VAL A 8 -3.83 13.07 4.11
N ASP A 9 -3.53 14.37 4.09
CA ASP A 9 -4.42 15.41 3.58
C ASP A 9 -4.43 15.49 2.03
N GLY A 10 -3.78 14.56 1.34
CA GLY A 10 -3.91 14.36 -0.12
C GLY A 10 -2.69 14.68 -0.97
N LEU A 11 -1.56 15.12 -0.39
CA LEU A 11 -0.31 15.32 -1.14
C LEU A 11 0.41 13.98 -1.37
N ARG A 12 -0.17 13.16 -2.25
CA ARG A 12 0.27 11.82 -2.67
C ARG A 12 -0.21 11.56 -4.10
N GLY A 13 0.46 10.65 -4.80
CA GLY A 13 0.12 10.30 -6.18
C GLY A 13 1.10 9.27 -6.74
N PRO A 14 0.84 8.78 -7.96
CA PRO A 14 1.62 7.70 -8.54
C PRO A 14 2.87 8.26 -9.23
N LEU A 15 3.97 7.50 -9.18
CA LEU A 15 5.13 7.71 -10.02
C LEU A 15 5.43 6.39 -10.73
N VAL A 16 5.31 6.40 -12.06
CA VAL A 16 5.59 5.24 -12.90
C VAL A 16 6.80 5.55 -13.77
N VAL A 17 7.81 4.70 -13.69
CA VAL A 17 8.97 4.71 -14.58
C VAL A 17 8.84 3.52 -15.51
N TYR A 18 8.63 3.78 -16.80
CA TYR A 18 8.50 2.73 -17.81
C TYR A 18 9.88 2.25 -18.26
N ASP A 19 10.00 0.95 -18.52
CA ASP A 19 11.14 0.34 -19.17
C ASP A 19 10.81 0.08 -20.66
N PRO A 20 11.48 0.73 -21.62
CA PRO A 20 11.26 0.47 -23.04
C PRO A 20 11.66 -0.95 -23.48
N GLU A 21 12.48 -1.64 -22.69
CA GLU A 21 12.92 -3.02 -22.91
C GLU A 21 12.36 -3.97 -21.84
N ASP A 22 11.19 -3.65 -21.27
CA ASP A 22 10.57 -4.45 -20.20
C ASP A 22 10.51 -5.94 -20.58
N PRO A 23 11.18 -6.83 -19.82
CA PRO A 23 11.29 -8.24 -20.16
C PRO A 23 9.94 -8.98 -20.13
N LEU A 24 8.93 -8.39 -19.49
CA LEU A 24 7.58 -8.92 -19.32
C LEU A 24 6.57 -8.25 -20.25
N ALA A 25 6.99 -7.36 -21.15
CA ALA A 25 6.11 -6.67 -22.10
C ALA A 25 5.25 -7.62 -22.95
N HIS A 26 5.73 -8.83 -23.22
CA HIS A 26 4.99 -9.85 -23.98
C HIS A 26 3.77 -10.42 -23.25
N LEU A 27 3.64 -10.19 -21.94
CA LEU A 27 2.54 -10.70 -21.12
C LEU A 27 1.27 -9.85 -21.19
N TYR A 28 1.35 -8.62 -21.68
CA TYR A 28 0.21 -7.70 -21.74
C TYR A 28 0.16 -6.95 -23.08
N ASP A 29 -1.00 -6.34 -23.36
CA ASP A 29 -1.22 -5.56 -24.57
C ASP A 29 -1.31 -4.06 -24.27
N ILE A 30 -1.75 -3.69 -23.05
CA ILE A 30 -2.03 -2.31 -22.65
C ILE A 30 -1.39 -2.01 -21.28
N ASP A 31 -0.55 -0.98 -21.24
CA ASP A 31 0.05 -0.38 -20.05
C ASP A 31 0.21 1.13 -20.28
N ASN A 32 -0.60 1.95 -19.59
CA ASN A 32 -0.60 3.40 -19.73
C ASN A 32 -1.25 4.06 -18.49
N GLU A 33 -1.53 5.36 -18.54
CA GLU A 33 -2.16 6.08 -17.42
C GLU A 33 -3.49 5.47 -16.95
N ASN A 34 -4.27 4.87 -17.86
CA ASN A 34 -5.56 4.27 -17.57
C ASN A 34 -5.45 2.89 -16.93
N THR A 35 -4.23 2.37 -16.73
CA THR A 35 -3.99 1.11 -16.03
C THR A 35 -3.36 1.31 -14.65
N ILE A 36 -3.32 2.55 -14.15
CA ILE A 36 -2.85 2.86 -12.79
C ILE A 36 -4.05 2.81 -11.83
N TRP A 37 -3.95 1.95 -10.83
CA TRP A 37 -4.94 1.81 -9.75
C TRP A 37 -4.35 2.28 -8.44
N GLN A 38 -4.97 3.28 -7.83
CA GLN A 38 -4.54 3.83 -6.55
C GLN A 38 -5.60 3.58 -5.51
N VAL A 39 -5.24 2.89 -4.43
CA VAL A 39 -6.09 2.75 -3.25
C VAL A 39 -5.52 3.55 -2.09
N GLY A 40 -6.39 4.18 -1.31
CA GLY A 40 -5.96 5.03 -0.21
C GLY A 40 -7.07 5.30 0.78
N ASP A 41 -6.69 5.57 2.02
CA ASP A 41 -7.58 5.96 3.11
C ASP A 41 -7.93 7.45 3.03
N TRP A 42 -9.19 7.80 3.29
CA TRP A 42 -9.65 9.18 3.27
C TRP A 42 -10.26 9.57 4.61
N TRP A 43 -9.95 10.81 5.00
CA TRP A 43 -10.18 11.33 6.34
C TRP A 43 -10.97 12.64 6.20
N HIS A 44 -12.11 12.74 6.88
CA HIS A 44 -12.95 13.94 6.86
C HIS A 44 -12.38 15.06 7.74
N ASN A 45 -11.57 14.71 8.73
CA ASN A 45 -10.92 15.65 9.64
C ASN A 45 -9.46 15.88 9.23
N SER A 46 -8.94 17.07 9.53
CA SER A 46 -7.53 17.41 9.28
C SER A 46 -6.57 16.45 9.98
N SER A 47 -5.57 15.98 9.23
CA SER A 47 -4.54 15.06 9.74
C SER A 47 -3.82 15.60 10.98
N VAL A 48 -3.55 16.90 11.05
CA VAL A 48 -2.85 17.55 12.17
C VAL A 48 -3.71 17.52 13.43
N ALA A 49 -5.01 17.75 13.32
CA ALA A 49 -5.93 17.68 14.45
C ALA A 49 -6.08 16.24 14.96
N LEU A 50 -6.18 15.27 14.04
CA LEU A 50 -6.20 13.85 14.37
C LEU A 50 -4.92 13.41 15.06
N LEU A 51 -3.75 13.84 14.56
CA LEU A 51 -2.45 13.56 15.18
C LEU A 51 -2.37 14.17 16.59
N ALA A 52 -2.78 15.42 16.77
CA ALA A 52 -2.79 16.06 18.08
C ALA A 52 -3.70 15.33 19.08
N GLY A 53 -4.89 14.91 18.65
CA GLY A 53 -5.80 14.10 19.47
C GLY A 53 -5.20 12.74 19.82
N TYR A 54 -4.54 12.09 18.87
CA TYR A 54 -3.87 10.82 19.09
C TYR A 54 -2.72 10.95 20.09
N VAL A 55 -1.86 11.96 19.94
CA VAL A 55 -0.76 12.25 20.87
C VAL A 55 -1.27 12.55 22.28
N ALA A 56 -2.38 13.26 22.40
CA ALA A 56 -2.95 13.63 23.70
C ALA A 56 -3.63 12.45 24.42
N THR A 57 -4.21 11.49 23.70
CA THR A 57 -5.11 10.48 24.27
C THR A 57 -4.64 9.03 24.12
N GLY A 58 -3.70 8.77 23.20
CA GLY A 58 -3.33 7.41 22.79
C GLY A 58 -4.39 6.69 21.96
N VAL A 59 -5.52 7.33 21.64
CA VAL A 59 -6.59 6.73 20.83
C VAL A 59 -6.25 6.85 19.34
N VAL A 60 -6.01 5.72 18.69
CA VAL A 60 -5.59 5.69 17.28
C VAL A 60 -6.74 6.15 16.37
N PRO A 61 -6.52 7.14 15.47
CA PRO A 61 -7.52 7.58 14.51
C PRO A 61 -7.92 6.46 13.53
N VAL A 62 -9.18 6.53 13.08
CA VAL A 62 -9.77 5.60 12.10
C VAL A 62 -10.32 6.39 10.91
N SER A 63 -9.91 6.02 9.70
CA SER A 63 -10.30 6.67 8.45
C SER A 63 -11.80 6.54 8.18
N ASP A 64 -12.39 7.54 7.52
CA ASP A 64 -13.82 7.56 7.20
C ASP A 64 -14.19 6.68 6.01
N SER A 65 -13.30 6.60 5.01
CA SER A 65 -13.50 5.78 3.81
C SER A 65 -12.19 5.28 3.23
N GLY A 66 -12.28 4.26 2.39
CA GLY A 66 -11.26 3.98 1.39
C GLY A 66 -11.67 4.60 0.06
N THR A 67 -10.67 4.87 -0.78
CA THR A 67 -10.84 5.42 -2.12
C THR A 67 -10.17 4.52 -3.13
N PHE A 68 -10.73 4.47 -4.33
CA PHE A 68 -10.15 3.88 -5.52
C PHE A 68 -10.04 4.95 -6.60
N ASN A 69 -8.83 5.25 -7.06
CA ASN A 69 -8.50 6.36 -7.97
C ASN A 69 -9.18 7.69 -7.58
N GLY A 70 -9.18 7.99 -6.27
CA GLY A 70 -9.71 9.24 -5.71
C GLY A 70 -11.23 9.27 -5.47
N LEU A 71 -11.96 8.19 -5.79
CA LEU A 71 -13.39 8.08 -5.54
C LEU A 71 -13.67 7.05 -4.44
N GLY A 72 -14.56 7.38 -3.51
CA GLY A 72 -14.92 6.50 -2.40
C GLY A 72 -16.28 6.86 -1.80
N ARG A 73 -16.89 5.89 -1.12
CA ARG A 73 -18.11 6.07 -0.32
C ARG A 73 -17.81 5.74 1.14
N PHE A 74 -18.61 6.31 2.04
CA PHE A 74 -18.60 5.99 3.47
C PHE A 74 -20.02 5.68 3.95
N GLN A 75 -20.13 4.97 5.07
CA GLN A 75 -21.41 4.63 5.67
C GLN A 75 -22.19 5.89 6.06
N GLY A 76 -23.42 6.03 5.55
CA GLY A 76 -24.25 7.22 5.78
C GLY A 76 -23.89 8.43 4.90
N GLY A 77 -22.92 8.29 3.99
CA GLY A 77 -22.56 9.29 3.00
C GLY A 77 -23.44 9.28 1.74
N PRO A 78 -23.19 10.20 0.80
CA PRO A 78 -23.88 10.22 -0.49
C PRO A 78 -23.45 9.06 -1.40
N GLU A 79 -24.38 8.58 -2.23
CA GLU A 79 -24.13 7.56 -3.26
C GLU A 79 -23.44 8.17 -4.49
N VAL A 80 -22.17 8.57 -4.35
CA VAL A 80 -21.36 9.10 -5.46
C VAL A 80 -20.96 7.99 -6.44
N PRO A 81 -20.76 8.25 -7.75
CA PRO A 81 -20.35 7.23 -8.69
C PRO A 81 -19.02 6.56 -8.31
N PHE A 82 -18.91 5.25 -8.55
CA PHE A 82 -17.64 4.53 -8.42
C PHE A 82 -16.71 4.84 -9.60
N PHE A 83 -15.40 4.68 -9.39
CA PHE A 83 -14.44 4.66 -10.48
C PHE A 83 -14.76 3.53 -11.46
N VAL A 84 -14.59 3.77 -12.76
CA VAL A 84 -14.82 2.78 -13.81
C VAL A 84 -13.50 2.52 -14.55
N GLN A 85 -12.99 1.31 -14.44
CA GLN A 85 -11.94 0.79 -15.28
C GLN A 85 -12.56 0.17 -16.54
N ASN A 86 -12.27 0.72 -17.71
CA ASN A 86 -12.73 0.13 -18.97
C ASN A 86 -11.73 -0.92 -19.48
N VAL A 87 -12.25 -2.01 -20.03
CA VAL A 87 -11.48 -3.08 -20.69
C VAL A 87 -12.18 -3.56 -21.96
N GLU A 88 -11.42 -4.11 -22.90
CA GLU A 88 -11.92 -4.75 -24.11
C GLU A 88 -11.72 -6.26 -24.02
N ALA A 89 -12.74 -7.03 -24.40
CA ALA A 89 -12.66 -8.49 -24.36
C ALA A 89 -11.49 -9.01 -25.22
N GLY A 90 -10.72 -9.95 -24.66
CA GLY A 90 -9.54 -10.56 -25.29
C GLY A 90 -8.26 -9.73 -25.24
N LYS A 91 -8.25 -8.59 -24.53
CA LYS A 91 -7.03 -7.82 -24.24
C LYS A 91 -6.48 -8.15 -22.85
N ARG A 92 -5.17 -8.06 -22.71
CA ARG A 92 -4.44 -8.21 -21.46
C ARG A 92 -3.94 -6.86 -20.98
N TYR A 93 -4.21 -6.52 -19.73
CA TYR A 93 -3.87 -5.22 -19.13
C TYR A 93 -2.85 -5.41 -18.03
N ARG A 94 -1.79 -4.61 -18.03
CA ARG A 94 -0.92 -4.46 -16.85
C ARG A 94 -1.50 -3.38 -15.95
N PHE A 95 -2.21 -3.79 -14.91
CA PHE A 95 -2.67 -2.89 -13.86
C PHE A 95 -1.58 -2.67 -12.82
N ARG A 96 -1.28 -1.41 -12.54
CA ARG A 96 -0.28 -0.96 -11.55
C ARG A 96 -1.01 -0.52 -10.30
N ILE A 97 -1.09 -1.40 -9.32
CA ILE A 97 -1.81 -1.19 -8.07
C ILE A 97 -0.87 -0.54 -7.06
N ILE A 98 -1.32 0.56 -6.45
CA ILE A 98 -0.54 1.36 -5.50
C ILE A 98 -1.39 1.57 -4.26
N ASN A 99 -0.95 1.05 -3.11
CA ASN A 99 -1.54 1.42 -1.83
C ASN A 99 -0.86 2.69 -1.31
N GLN A 100 -1.52 3.83 -1.48
CA GLN A 100 -1.05 5.14 -1.03
C GLN A 100 -1.65 5.55 0.32
N SER A 101 -2.15 4.58 1.10
CA SER A 101 -2.75 4.83 2.40
C SER A 101 -1.74 5.33 3.43
N ALA A 102 -2.25 6.00 4.46
CA ALA A 102 -1.48 6.33 5.64
C ALA A 102 -1.32 5.14 6.59
N ARG A 103 -2.34 4.28 6.62
CA ARG A 103 -2.40 3.15 7.57
C ARG A 103 -3.07 1.92 6.99
N ASN A 104 -4.13 2.10 6.21
CA ASN A 104 -5.02 0.99 5.88
C ASN A 104 -4.34 -0.07 5.01
N VAL A 105 -4.58 -1.33 5.36
CA VAL A 105 -4.21 -2.49 4.55
C VAL A 105 -5.40 -2.82 3.66
N PHE A 106 -5.20 -2.81 2.35
CA PHE A 106 -6.23 -3.07 1.35
C PHE A 106 -6.09 -4.48 0.81
N THR A 107 -7.20 -5.19 0.62
CA THR A 107 -7.23 -6.51 0.00
C THR A 107 -7.90 -6.41 -1.36
N MET A 108 -7.12 -6.54 -2.42
CA MET A 108 -7.55 -6.32 -3.81
C MET A 108 -8.03 -7.61 -4.45
N SER A 109 -9.17 -7.56 -5.13
CA SER A 109 -9.64 -8.65 -6.00
C SER A 109 -10.54 -8.09 -7.11
N VAL A 110 -10.77 -8.88 -8.15
CA VAL A 110 -11.71 -8.55 -9.23
C VAL A 110 -12.66 -9.72 -9.41
N ASP A 111 -13.96 -9.46 -9.29
CA ASP A 111 -14.99 -10.51 -9.42
C ASP A 111 -14.80 -11.28 -10.74
N GLY A 112 -14.66 -12.60 -10.66
CA GLY A 112 -14.54 -13.48 -11.82
C GLY A 112 -13.21 -13.42 -12.58
N HIS A 113 -12.18 -12.71 -12.08
CA HIS A 113 -10.88 -12.61 -12.73
C HIS A 113 -9.75 -12.99 -11.79
N ASP A 114 -8.76 -13.68 -12.34
CA ASP A 114 -7.46 -13.86 -11.70
C ASP A 114 -6.53 -12.69 -12.03
N LEU A 115 -5.55 -12.45 -11.15
CA LEU A 115 -4.53 -11.43 -11.23
C LEU A 115 -3.16 -12.11 -11.29
N THR A 116 -2.42 -11.93 -12.37
CA THR A 116 -1.07 -12.48 -12.50
C THR A 116 -0.03 -11.43 -12.12
N ILE A 117 0.51 -11.53 -10.92
CA ILE A 117 1.57 -10.63 -10.42
C ILE A 117 2.84 -10.81 -11.26
N ILE A 118 3.36 -9.70 -11.75
CA ILE A 118 4.59 -9.63 -12.56
C ILE A 118 5.63 -8.64 -12.02
N GLU A 119 5.27 -7.84 -11.02
CA GLU A 119 6.14 -6.87 -10.36
C GLU A 119 5.69 -6.68 -8.92
N THR A 120 6.63 -6.58 -7.99
CA THR A 120 6.40 -6.15 -6.62
C THR A 120 7.36 -5.01 -6.28
N ASP A 121 6.84 -3.89 -5.81
CA ASP A 121 7.64 -2.76 -5.33
C ASP A 121 8.71 -2.22 -6.31
N GLY A 122 8.44 -2.30 -7.62
CA GLY A 122 9.38 -1.89 -8.68
C GLY A 122 10.34 -2.99 -9.14
N THR A 123 10.27 -4.18 -8.53
CA THR A 123 11.10 -5.34 -8.89
C THR A 123 10.27 -6.34 -9.72
N PRO A 124 10.69 -6.65 -10.96
CA PRO A 124 10.04 -7.68 -11.76
C PRO A 124 10.08 -9.05 -11.08
N THR A 125 8.99 -9.80 -11.15
CA THR A 125 8.87 -11.13 -10.54
C THR A 125 8.69 -12.21 -11.60
N THR A 126 8.94 -13.47 -11.24
CA THR A 126 8.35 -14.58 -11.98
C THR A 126 6.82 -14.47 -11.91
N PRO A 127 6.08 -14.65 -13.02
CA PRO A 127 4.62 -14.52 -13.00
C PRO A 127 3.96 -15.45 -11.98
N MET A 128 3.07 -14.90 -11.14
CA MET A 128 2.31 -15.65 -10.15
C MET A 128 0.83 -15.27 -10.21
N THR A 129 -0.03 -16.25 -10.48
CA THR A 129 -1.48 -16.04 -10.56
C THR A 129 -2.15 -16.26 -9.20
N VAL A 130 -2.87 -15.25 -8.76
CA VAL A 130 -3.67 -15.19 -7.52
C VAL A 130 -5.03 -14.58 -7.84
N ASN A 131 -5.99 -14.63 -6.93
CA ASN A 131 -7.26 -13.90 -7.10
C ASN A 131 -7.53 -12.89 -5.98
N GLU A 132 -6.58 -12.75 -5.05
CA GLU A 132 -6.63 -11.82 -3.94
C GLU A 132 -5.21 -11.36 -3.56
N ILE A 133 -5.04 -10.05 -3.35
CA ILE A 133 -3.76 -9.43 -3.02
C ILE A 133 -3.94 -8.50 -1.83
N GLN A 134 -3.43 -8.89 -0.66
CA GLN A 134 -3.32 -7.98 0.47
C GLN A 134 -2.14 -7.02 0.27
N MET A 135 -2.35 -5.74 0.51
CA MET A 135 -1.38 -4.67 0.28
C MET A 135 -1.27 -3.78 1.50
N LEU A 136 -0.07 -3.70 2.07
CA LEU A 136 0.26 -2.78 3.17
C LEU A 136 0.49 -1.36 2.61
N ALA A 137 0.45 -0.37 3.50
CA ALA A 137 0.67 1.03 3.15
C ALA A 137 2.02 1.21 2.43
N GLY A 138 2.00 1.82 1.26
CA GLY A 138 3.19 2.09 0.44
C GLY A 138 3.58 0.96 -0.52
N GLN A 139 2.99 -0.24 -0.45
CA GLN A 139 3.30 -1.34 -1.39
C GLN A 139 2.70 -1.12 -2.78
N ARG A 140 3.36 -1.70 -3.80
CA ARG A 140 2.94 -1.68 -5.21
C ARG A 140 3.01 -3.07 -5.82
N TYR A 141 2.03 -3.43 -6.63
CA TYR A 141 2.07 -4.62 -7.47
C TYR A 141 1.69 -4.27 -8.91
N SER A 142 2.43 -4.77 -9.90
CA SER A 142 1.89 -4.85 -11.26
C SER A 142 1.27 -6.23 -11.46
N VAL A 143 0.02 -6.25 -11.92
CA VAL A 143 -0.71 -7.48 -12.25
C VAL A 143 -1.14 -7.46 -13.70
N VAL A 144 -1.06 -8.61 -14.36
CA VAL A 144 -1.72 -8.84 -15.64
C VAL A 144 -3.11 -9.39 -15.38
N LEU A 145 -4.11 -8.68 -15.89
CA LEU A 145 -5.49 -9.15 -15.97
C LEU A 145 -5.83 -9.44 -17.43
N ASP A 146 -6.31 -10.65 -17.69
CA ASP A 146 -6.85 -11.04 -18.99
C ASP A 146 -8.36 -10.76 -19.02
N ALA A 147 -8.80 -9.91 -19.95
CA ALA A 147 -10.21 -9.57 -20.12
C ALA A 147 -10.96 -10.69 -20.87
N ASN A 148 -11.00 -11.88 -20.26
CA ASN A 148 -11.51 -13.12 -20.86
C ASN A 148 -12.89 -13.54 -20.35
N GLN A 149 -13.54 -12.72 -19.54
CA GLN A 149 -14.88 -12.98 -19.03
C GLN A 149 -15.96 -12.45 -20.00
N PRO A 150 -17.23 -12.90 -19.87
CA PRO A 150 -18.33 -12.34 -20.64
C PRO A 150 -18.42 -10.81 -20.56
N VAL A 151 -18.91 -10.17 -21.62
CA VAL A 151 -19.10 -8.71 -21.63
C VAL A 151 -20.14 -8.31 -20.58
N ALA A 152 -19.65 -7.78 -19.45
CA ALA A 152 -20.45 -7.38 -18.30
C ALA A 152 -19.71 -6.32 -17.45
N ASN A 153 -20.33 -5.94 -16.33
CA ASN A 153 -19.69 -5.15 -15.28
C ASN A 153 -19.32 -6.08 -14.13
N TYR A 154 -18.10 -5.93 -13.60
CA TYR A 154 -17.56 -6.70 -12.48
C TYR A 154 -17.10 -5.76 -11.36
N TRP A 155 -17.25 -6.16 -10.09
CA TRP A 155 -16.67 -5.38 -9.00
C TRP A 155 -15.15 -5.56 -8.98
N ILE A 156 -14.45 -4.45 -8.84
CA ILE A 156 -13.07 -4.40 -8.35
C ILE A 156 -13.21 -4.13 -6.86
N ASN A 157 -12.92 -5.12 -6.03
CA ASN A 157 -13.04 -5.01 -4.58
C ASN A 157 -11.71 -4.53 -4.00
N ALA A 158 -11.79 -3.57 -3.07
CA ALA A 158 -10.66 -3.09 -2.28
C ALA A 158 -11.07 -2.87 -0.82
N PRO A 159 -11.66 -3.87 -0.14
CA PRO A 159 -11.91 -3.75 1.29
C PRO A 159 -10.62 -3.51 2.04
N PHE A 160 -10.75 -2.89 3.21
CA PHE A 160 -9.60 -2.54 4.03
C PHE A 160 -9.85 -2.82 5.49
N VAL A 161 -8.74 -3.07 6.19
CA VAL A 161 -8.66 -3.06 7.64
C VAL A 161 -7.78 -1.89 8.09
N GLY A 162 -8.15 -1.28 9.21
CA GLY A 162 -7.48 -0.06 9.68
C GLY A 162 -8.17 0.51 10.90
N GLY A 163 -7.79 0.01 12.09
CA GLY A 163 -8.40 0.38 13.36
C GLY A 163 -9.77 -0.26 13.61
N ASN A 164 -10.41 0.13 14.71
CA ASN A 164 -11.69 -0.43 15.14
C ASN A 164 -12.87 0.40 14.56
N PRO A 165 -13.74 -0.17 13.71
CA PRO A 165 -14.90 0.54 13.16
C PRO A 165 -15.86 1.11 14.21
N ALA A 166 -15.85 0.58 15.45
CA ALA A 166 -16.63 1.16 16.55
C ALA A 166 -16.18 2.58 16.94
N VAL A 167 -14.95 2.97 16.59
CA VAL A 167 -14.40 4.32 16.82
C VAL A 167 -14.85 5.29 15.73
N ASN A 168 -15.09 4.81 14.50
CA ASN A 168 -15.61 5.62 13.40
C ASN A 168 -16.71 4.87 12.62
N PRO A 169 -18.00 5.18 12.86
CA PRO A 169 -19.11 4.50 12.21
C PRO A 169 -19.22 4.77 10.70
N ASN A 170 -18.44 5.71 10.14
CA ASN A 170 -18.37 5.96 8.71
C ASN A 170 -17.64 4.81 7.96
N GLN A 171 -16.73 4.11 8.64
CA GLN A 171 -15.92 3.06 8.03
C GLN A 171 -16.78 1.87 7.62
N ASN A 172 -16.75 1.54 6.32
CA ASN A 172 -17.36 0.32 5.78
C ASN A 172 -16.46 -0.24 4.68
N ALA A 173 -15.80 -1.37 4.97
CA ALA A 173 -14.86 -2.00 4.06
C ALA A 173 -15.50 -2.41 2.72
N THR A 174 -16.80 -2.73 2.70
CA THR A 174 -17.49 -3.07 1.45
C THR A 174 -17.72 -1.86 0.55
N LEU A 175 -17.54 -0.61 1.00
CA LEU A 175 -17.78 0.57 0.16
C LEU A 175 -16.56 1.04 -0.64
N THR A 176 -15.39 0.47 -0.40
CA THR A 176 -14.21 0.74 -1.24
C THR A 176 -14.14 -0.26 -2.38
N ARG A 177 -14.55 0.21 -3.56
CA ARG A 177 -14.63 -0.59 -4.78
C ARG A 177 -14.60 0.29 -6.03
N ALA A 178 -14.37 -0.34 -7.16
CA ALA A 178 -14.52 0.23 -8.49
C ALA A 178 -15.28 -0.76 -9.40
N ILE A 179 -15.56 -0.35 -10.63
CA ILE A 179 -16.23 -1.16 -11.64
C ILE A 179 -15.24 -1.49 -12.75
N LEU A 180 -15.00 -2.77 -13.01
CA LEU A 180 -14.39 -3.21 -14.25
C LEU A 180 -15.49 -3.36 -15.29
N ARG A 181 -15.49 -2.53 -16.32
CA ARG A 181 -16.50 -2.48 -17.38
C ARG A 181 -15.93 -2.94 -18.70
N TYR A 182 -16.49 -4.03 -19.22
CA TYR A 182 -16.18 -4.48 -20.58
C TYR A 182 -16.83 -3.55 -21.61
N ALA A 183 -16.12 -3.28 -22.71
CA ALA A 183 -16.66 -2.59 -23.87
C ALA A 183 -17.92 -3.33 -24.38
N GLY A 184 -19.04 -2.60 -24.49
CA GLY A 184 -20.35 -3.15 -24.84
C GLY A 184 -21.25 -3.53 -23.65
N ALA A 185 -20.74 -3.52 -22.42
CA ALA A 185 -21.56 -3.67 -21.22
C ALA A 185 -22.39 -2.39 -20.96
N PRO A 186 -23.59 -2.51 -20.34
CA PRO A 186 -24.41 -1.36 -20.00
C PRO A 186 -23.69 -0.45 -18.99
N ILE A 187 -23.99 0.86 -19.04
CA ILE A 187 -23.54 1.83 -18.03
C ILE A 187 -24.41 1.64 -16.79
N ALA A 188 -24.01 0.69 -15.96
CA ALA A 188 -24.65 0.33 -14.70
C ALA A 188 -23.61 -0.25 -13.74
N ASP A 189 -24.01 -0.37 -12.47
CA ASP A 189 -23.25 -1.11 -11.46
C ASP A 189 -23.35 -2.62 -11.73
N PRO A 190 -22.33 -3.42 -11.36
CA PRO A 190 -22.44 -4.88 -11.31
C PRO A 190 -23.65 -5.34 -10.49
N LEU A 191 -24.32 -6.39 -10.96
CA LEU A 191 -25.49 -6.96 -10.29
C LEU A 191 -25.11 -7.93 -9.16
N THR A 192 -23.83 -8.31 -9.06
CA THR A 192 -23.32 -9.16 -7.99
C THR A 192 -23.35 -8.41 -6.66
N PRO A 193 -23.58 -9.11 -5.52
CA PRO A 193 -23.54 -8.47 -4.21
C PRO A 193 -22.18 -7.83 -3.93
N MET A 194 -22.21 -6.76 -3.15
CA MET A 194 -21.00 -6.13 -2.62
C MET A 194 -20.38 -7.00 -1.52
N THR A 195 -19.36 -7.79 -1.83
CA THR A 195 -18.64 -8.65 -0.87
C THR A 195 -17.29 -8.05 -0.47
N LEU A 196 -16.56 -8.75 0.41
CA LEU A 196 -15.17 -8.46 0.78
C LEU A 196 -14.15 -9.15 -0.16
N GLY A 197 -14.59 -9.79 -1.24
CA GLY A 197 -13.74 -10.60 -2.09
C GLY A 197 -14.32 -11.98 -2.39
N PRO A 198 -13.55 -12.86 -3.04
CA PRO A 198 -13.98 -14.20 -3.40
C PRO A 198 -14.10 -15.12 -2.16
N PRO A 199 -15.09 -16.03 -2.10
CA PRO A 199 -15.26 -16.93 -0.95
C PRO A 199 -14.16 -18.00 -0.82
N ASN A 200 -13.48 -18.34 -1.92
CA ASN A 200 -12.36 -19.30 -1.97
C ASN A 200 -11.13 -18.59 -2.53
N ALA A 201 -10.53 -17.71 -1.72
CA ALA A 201 -9.36 -16.94 -2.13
C ALA A 201 -8.15 -17.86 -2.34
N ASN A 202 -7.55 -17.75 -3.52
CA ASN A 202 -6.15 -18.10 -3.79
C ASN A 202 -5.34 -16.82 -3.55
N ALA A 203 -5.15 -16.50 -2.27
CA ALA A 203 -4.51 -15.27 -1.84
C ALA A 203 -3.00 -15.29 -2.08
N LEU A 204 -2.44 -14.11 -2.36
CA LEU A 204 -1.01 -13.91 -2.37
C LEU A 204 -0.40 -14.28 -1.01
N LEU A 205 0.60 -15.16 -1.06
CA LEU A 205 1.55 -15.38 0.04
C LEU A 205 2.89 -14.78 -0.39
N GLU A 206 3.34 -13.72 0.28
CA GLU A 206 4.58 -12.99 -0.08
C GLU A 206 5.80 -13.93 -0.19
N ALA A 207 5.89 -14.92 0.71
CA ALA A 207 6.95 -15.93 0.72
C ALA A 207 7.03 -16.79 -0.56
N ASN A 208 6.01 -16.75 -1.44
CA ASN A 208 6.03 -17.43 -2.72
C ASN A 208 6.60 -16.55 -3.85
N LEU A 209 6.70 -15.23 -3.68
CA LEU A 209 7.22 -14.33 -4.71
C LEU A 209 8.70 -14.62 -4.97
N ARG A 210 9.10 -14.57 -6.24
CA ARG A 210 10.49 -14.73 -6.67
C ARG A 210 10.84 -13.62 -7.65
N PRO A 211 12.03 -13.00 -7.54
CA PRO A 211 12.48 -12.04 -8.53
C PRO A 211 12.60 -12.72 -9.90
N LEU A 212 12.31 -11.98 -10.98
CA LEU A 212 12.36 -12.49 -12.34
C LEU A 212 13.76 -13.00 -12.68
N VAL A 213 14.77 -12.23 -12.30
CA VAL A 213 16.17 -12.64 -12.33
C VAL A 213 16.50 -13.16 -10.94
N ALA A 214 16.80 -14.45 -10.84
CA ALA A 214 17.13 -15.07 -9.55
C ALA A 214 18.38 -14.41 -8.95
N GLU A 215 18.23 -13.89 -7.74
CA GLU A 215 19.32 -13.29 -6.97
C GLU A 215 19.45 -14.04 -5.65
N ALA A 216 20.66 -14.55 -5.37
CA ALA A 216 20.94 -15.17 -4.09
C ALA A 216 21.17 -14.07 -3.05
N ALA A 217 20.48 -14.16 -1.91
CA ALA A 217 20.72 -13.24 -0.81
C ALA A 217 22.21 -13.28 -0.39
N PRO A 218 22.91 -12.14 -0.35
CA PRO A 218 24.30 -12.09 0.04
C PRO A 218 24.48 -12.42 1.53
N THR A 219 25.65 -12.94 1.91
CA THR A 219 25.97 -13.20 3.32
C THR A 219 26.21 -11.88 4.07
N PRO A 220 25.53 -11.63 5.20
CA PRO A 220 25.69 -10.36 5.92
C PRO A 220 27.05 -10.23 6.60
N ASN A 221 27.56 -9.00 6.61
CA ASN A 221 28.76 -8.60 7.37
C ASN A 221 28.38 -7.86 8.65
N VAL A 222 27.20 -7.23 8.66
CA VAL A 222 26.68 -6.44 9.78
C VAL A 222 25.23 -6.87 10.01
N ASN A 223 24.91 -7.18 11.26
CA ASN A 223 23.53 -7.46 11.68
C ASN A 223 23.06 -6.32 12.58
N ILE A 224 21.89 -5.78 12.28
CA ILE A 224 21.24 -4.74 13.08
C ILE A 224 19.87 -5.28 13.49
N THR A 225 19.63 -5.37 14.79
CA THR A 225 18.31 -5.70 15.31
C THR A 225 17.59 -4.41 15.71
N LEU A 226 16.38 -4.24 15.18
CA LEU A 226 15.51 -3.09 15.46
C LEU A 226 14.31 -3.56 16.28
N ASN A 227 14.38 -3.39 17.59
CA ASN A 227 13.28 -3.74 18.50
C ASN A 227 12.23 -2.64 18.45
N LEU A 228 11.05 -2.97 17.91
CA LEU A 228 9.89 -2.08 17.87
C LEU A 228 9.09 -2.24 19.17
N VAL A 229 8.94 -1.14 19.91
CA VAL A 229 8.18 -1.13 21.17
C VAL A 229 7.22 0.05 21.17
N VAL A 230 5.94 -0.22 21.34
CA VAL A 230 4.91 0.79 21.57
C VAL A 230 4.84 1.12 23.05
N THR A 231 4.83 2.42 23.37
CA THR A 231 4.59 2.84 24.75
C THR A 231 3.09 2.78 25.03
N ALA A 232 2.67 1.83 25.86
CA ALA A 232 1.25 1.62 26.18
C ALA A 232 0.56 2.92 26.61
N GLY A 233 -0.61 3.19 26.02
CA GLY A 233 -1.40 4.40 26.28
C GLY A 233 -0.83 5.70 25.70
N LYS A 234 0.22 5.64 24.86
CA LYS A 234 0.80 6.81 24.18
C LYS A 234 0.91 6.58 22.69
N ALA A 235 0.82 7.67 21.92
CA ALA A 235 1.16 7.69 20.49
C ALA A 235 2.68 7.74 20.29
N GLN A 236 3.41 6.76 20.81
CA GLN A 236 4.86 6.79 20.86
C GLN A 236 5.45 5.41 20.56
N TRP A 237 6.13 5.32 19.43
CA TRP A 237 6.89 4.15 19.00
C TRP A 237 8.36 4.35 19.26
N ASN A 238 9.00 3.29 19.72
CA ASN A 238 10.42 3.23 19.94
C ASN A 238 11.05 2.21 19.01
N VAL A 239 12.22 2.56 18.48
CA VAL A 239 13.15 1.62 17.86
C VAL A 239 14.36 1.54 18.77
N ASN A 240 14.63 0.37 19.35
CA ASN A 240 15.72 0.19 20.34
C ASN A 240 15.63 1.18 21.52
N ASN A 241 14.44 1.32 22.11
CA ASN A 241 14.12 2.23 23.21
C ASN A 241 14.26 3.73 22.90
N VAL A 242 14.40 4.11 21.64
CA VAL A 242 14.47 5.50 21.20
C VAL A 242 13.25 5.87 20.39
N SER A 243 12.56 6.93 20.81
CA SER A 243 11.56 7.61 19.97
C SER A 243 12.24 8.62 19.07
N TYR A 244 12.01 8.50 17.77
CA TYR A 244 12.56 9.43 16.80
C TYR A 244 11.98 10.84 16.99
N LEU A 245 12.86 11.84 17.06
CA LEU A 245 12.50 13.25 16.91
C LEU A 245 13.26 13.81 15.71
N PRO A 246 12.57 14.52 14.79
CA PRO A 246 13.24 15.14 13.66
C PRO A 246 14.25 16.17 14.16
N PRO A 247 15.51 16.13 13.69
CA PRO A 247 16.52 17.08 14.13
C PRO A 247 16.23 18.48 13.58
N GLU A 248 16.62 19.50 14.34
CA GLU A 248 16.53 20.91 13.90
C GLU A 248 17.39 21.17 12.65
N VAL A 249 18.59 20.59 12.62
CA VAL A 249 19.48 20.59 11.45
C VAL A 249 19.34 19.25 10.73
N PRO A 250 18.96 19.22 9.44
CA PRO A 250 18.81 17.97 8.71
C PRO A 250 20.09 17.12 8.75
N THR A 251 19.93 15.81 8.90
CA THR A 251 21.04 14.85 9.02
C THR A 251 22.07 15.00 7.89
N LEU A 252 21.64 15.22 6.65
CA LEU A 252 22.53 15.45 5.51
C LEU A 252 23.41 16.69 5.69
N VAL A 253 22.87 17.78 6.25
CA VAL A 253 23.64 19.01 6.50
C VAL A 253 24.72 18.75 7.55
N LYS A 254 24.40 18.05 8.64
CA LYS A 254 25.39 17.65 9.64
C LYS A 254 26.52 16.83 9.04
N VAL A 255 26.21 15.90 8.15
CA VAL A 255 27.21 15.07 7.45
C VAL A 255 28.11 15.92 6.54
N LEU A 256 27.53 16.87 5.80
CA LEU A 256 28.31 17.82 5.00
C LEU A 256 29.20 18.72 5.86
N ASP A 257 28.78 19.03 7.08
CA ASP A 257 29.56 19.78 8.08
C ASP A 257 30.56 18.90 8.86
N GLY A 258 30.67 17.61 8.53
CA GLY A 258 31.71 16.71 9.02
C GLY A 258 31.28 15.66 10.05
N ALA A 259 29.99 15.57 10.40
CA ALA A 259 29.48 14.50 11.26
C ALA A 259 29.70 13.12 10.60
N ASN A 260 30.35 12.20 11.30
CA ASN A 260 30.72 10.89 10.77
C ASN A 260 30.65 9.74 11.78
N SER A 261 30.27 10.03 13.02
CA SER A 261 30.10 9.06 14.10
C SER A 261 28.70 9.19 14.71
N ALA A 262 28.19 8.13 15.33
CA ALA A 262 26.88 8.17 15.98
C ALA A 262 26.79 9.24 17.09
N ALA A 263 27.92 9.60 17.71
CA ALA A 263 28.00 10.61 18.76
C ALA A 263 27.82 12.05 18.23
N ASP A 264 27.92 12.26 16.92
CA ASP A 264 27.70 13.56 16.28
C ASP A 264 26.21 13.90 16.11
N PHE A 265 25.33 12.94 16.42
CA PHE A 265 23.88 13.06 16.31
C PHE A 265 23.24 13.00 17.70
N ASN A 266 22.09 13.66 17.85
CA ASN A 266 21.30 13.54 19.07
C ASN A 266 20.80 12.10 19.21
N ILE A 267 20.72 11.60 20.45
CA ILE A 267 20.19 10.27 20.72
C ILE A 267 18.78 10.07 20.15
N THR A 268 17.94 11.10 20.10
CA THR A 268 16.58 11.03 19.54
C THR A 268 16.55 10.95 18.02
N GLU A 269 17.67 11.12 17.32
CA GLU A 269 17.77 10.88 15.87
C GLU A 269 17.93 9.39 15.54
N ASN A 270 18.28 8.57 16.55
CA ASN A 270 18.49 7.13 16.41
C ASN A 270 19.36 6.74 15.19
N THR A 271 20.49 7.42 15.02
CA THR A 271 21.33 7.28 13.82
C THR A 271 22.25 6.06 13.90
N PHE A 272 22.24 5.24 12.85
CA PHE A 272 23.13 4.08 12.70
C PHE A 272 24.16 4.35 11.60
N ILE A 273 25.45 4.28 11.94
CA ILE A 273 26.54 4.46 10.96
C ILE A 273 26.82 3.12 10.30
N ILE A 274 26.58 3.04 8.99
CA ILE A 274 26.75 1.82 8.20
C ILE A 274 28.10 1.88 7.46
N PRO A 275 28.95 0.84 7.57
CA PRO A 275 30.19 0.80 6.82
C PRO A 275 29.94 0.71 5.31
N LYS A 276 30.75 1.44 4.53
CA LYS A 276 30.71 1.37 3.06
C LYS A 276 31.03 -0.05 2.57
N ASN A 277 30.35 -0.47 1.50
CA ASN A 277 30.56 -1.78 0.83
C ASN A 277 30.32 -3.00 1.73
N SER A 278 29.40 -2.89 2.69
CA SER A 278 29.01 -4.00 3.57
C SER A 278 27.62 -4.51 3.24
N VAL A 279 27.40 -5.81 3.44
CA VAL A 279 26.07 -6.43 3.42
C VAL A 279 25.45 -6.30 4.81
N ILE A 280 24.26 -5.70 4.87
CA ILE A 280 23.55 -5.43 6.12
C ILE A 280 22.32 -6.32 6.19
N GLN A 281 22.19 -7.08 7.26
CA GLN A 281 20.93 -7.71 7.64
C GLN A 281 20.26 -6.85 8.72
N ILE A 282 18.99 -6.54 8.50
CA ILE A 282 18.15 -5.84 9.47
C ILE A 282 17.08 -6.80 9.93
N ASP A 283 17.10 -7.12 11.22
CA ASP A 283 16.10 -7.98 11.85
C ASP A 283 15.11 -7.12 12.61
N PHE A 284 13.82 -7.28 12.30
CA PHE A 284 12.70 -6.81 13.11
C PHE A 284 12.14 -8.03 13.85
N PRO A 285 12.53 -8.26 15.11
CA PRO A 285 12.03 -9.42 15.85
C PRO A 285 10.51 -9.32 16.00
N PRO A 286 9.81 -10.46 15.91
CA PRO A 286 8.36 -10.44 16.05
C PRO A 286 7.96 -9.93 17.44
N ASN A 287 6.89 -9.15 17.50
CA ASN A 287 6.29 -8.67 18.74
C ASN A 287 4.77 -8.89 18.74
N ASP A 288 4.13 -8.63 19.87
CA ASP A 288 2.69 -8.85 20.05
C ASP A 288 1.80 -7.99 19.11
N ASP A 289 2.37 -6.96 18.46
CA ASP A 289 1.65 -6.11 17.49
C ASP A 289 1.66 -6.68 16.06
N ASP A 290 2.45 -7.73 15.77
CA ASP A 290 2.52 -8.36 14.44
C ASP A 290 1.29 -9.24 14.11
N GLU A 291 0.39 -9.45 15.09
CA GLU A 291 -0.88 -10.18 14.92
C GLU A 291 -2.13 -9.26 14.87
N ALA A 292 -1.97 -7.94 14.80
CA ALA A 292 -3.07 -6.95 14.90
C ALA A 292 -3.57 -6.36 13.56
#